data_AF-A0A3D0MYJ3-F1
#
_entry.id   AF-A0A3D0MYJ3-F1
#
_cell.length_a   1.000
_cell.length_b   1.000
_cell.length_c   1.000
_cell.angle_alpha   90.00
_cell.angle_beta   90.00
_cell.angle_gamma   90.00
#
_symmetry.space_group_name_H-M   'P 1'
#
loop_
_entity.id
_entity.type
_entity.pdbx_description
1 polymer ?
#
loop_
_entity_poly.entity_id
_entity_poly.type
_entity_poly.pdbx_seq_one_letter_code
_entity_poly.pdbx_strand_id
1 'polypeptide(L)' 'LLHRQLYSSVKWEQLIRNMIRDGANSFYEIGNGKVLTGLIKKINPDVKTFNISNFEDIQKI' A
#
# COMPACT_ATOMS: atom_id res chain seq x y z
N LEU A 1 3.93 -14.95 -16.20
CA LEU A 1 2.96 -14.03 -15.55
C LEU A 1 3.54 -12.62 -15.35
N LEU A 2 4.77 -12.46 -14.86
CA LEU A 2 5.38 -11.14 -14.66
C LEU A 2 5.69 -10.34 -15.94
N HIS A 3 6.02 -11.00 -17.07
CA HIS A 3 6.33 -10.30 -18.32
C HIS A 3 5.23 -9.32 -18.78
N ARG A 4 3.96 -9.64 -18.47
CA ARG A 4 2.81 -8.81 -18.86
C ARG A 4 2.77 -7.47 -18.13
N GLN A 5 3.34 -7.39 -16.93
CA GLN A 5 3.45 -6.13 -16.16
C GLN A 5 4.38 -5.12 -16.85
N LEU A 6 5.29 -5.56 -17.73
CA LEU A 6 6.20 -4.66 -18.44
C LEU A 6 5.50 -3.70 -19.40
N TYR A 7 4.33 -4.09 -19.92
CA TYR A 7 3.59 -3.33 -20.94
C TYR A 7 2.11 -3.12 -20.61
N SER A 8 1.67 -3.52 -19.42
CA SER A 8 0.29 -3.30 -18.96
C SER A 8 0.25 -2.25 -17.86
N SER A 9 -0.83 -1.46 -17.80
CA SER A 9 -1.04 -0.50 -16.72
C SER A 9 -1.09 -1.19 -15.35
N VAL A 10 -0.46 -0.57 -14.36
CA VAL A 10 -0.52 -1.01 -12.96
C VAL A 10 -1.90 -0.63 -12.39
N LYS A 11 -2.73 -1.63 -12.11
CA LYS A 11 -4.10 -1.44 -11.58
C LYS A 11 -4.11 -1.21 -10.06
N TRP A 12 -3.36 -0.21 -9.59
CA TRP A 12 -3.12 0.03 -8.17
C TRP A 12 -4.40 0.26 -7.36
N GLU A 13 -5.26 1.20 -7.78
CA GLU A 13 -6.48 1.51 -7.04
C GLU A 13 -7.42 0.29 -6.93
N GLN A 14 -7.59 -0.45 -8.04
CA GLN A 14 -8.42 -1.65 -8.05
C GLN A 14 -7.86 -2.73 -7.11
N LEU A 15 -6.54 -2.88 -7.06
CA LEU A 15 -5.88 -3.79 -6.14
C LEU A 15 -6.15 -3.41 -4.67
N ILE A 16 -5.99 -2.14 -4.30
CA ILE A 16 -6.27 -1.67 -2.93
C ILE A 16 -7.73 -1.90 -2.55
N ARG A 17 -8.69 -1.52 -3.42
CA ARG A 17 -10.12 -1.73 -3.16
C ARG A 17 -10.47 -3.20 -2.97
N ASN A 18 -9.86 -4.09 -3.76
CA ASN A 18 -10.03 -5.53 -3.59
C ASN A 18 -9.49 -6.01 -2.23
N MET A 19 -8.27 -5.61 -1.84
CA MET A 19 -7.71 -6.00 -0.54
C MET A 19 -8.58 -5.54 0.63
N ILE A 20 -9.11 -4.31 0.58
CA ILE A 20 -10.02 -3.79 1.62
C ILE A 20 -11.31 -4.61 1.68
N ARG A 21 -11.90 -4.92 0.51
CA ARG A 21 -13.10 -5.78 0.43
C ARG A 21 -12.84 -7.16 1.01
N ASP A 22 -11.63 -7.69 0.81
CA ASP A 22 -11.23 -9.01 1.29
C ASP A 22 -10.81 -8.97 2.79
N GLY A 23 -10.95 -7.82 3.46
CA GLY A 23 -10.82 -7.66 4.92
C GLY A 23 -9.54 -6.96 5.40
N ALA A 24 -8.66 -6.52 4.49
CA ALA A 24 -7.46 -5.79 4.89
C ALA A 24 -7.81 -4.40 5.44
N ASN A 25 -7.41 -4.11 6.68
CA ASN A 25 -7.62 -2.79 7.31
C ASN A 25 -6.31 -2.03 7.63
N SER A 26 -5.17 -2.71 7.58
CA SER A 26 -3.85 -2.13 7.88
C SER A 26 -2.89 -2.37 6.71
N PHE A 27 -2.22 -1.31 6.26
CA PHE A 27 -1.25 -1.34 5.16
C PHE A 27 0.11 -0.84 5.65
N TYR A 28 1.17 -1.54 5.24
CA TYR A 28 2.55 -1.23 5.64
C TYR A 28 3.38 -0.95 4.37
N GLU A 29 3.77 0.30 4.16
CA GLU A 29 4.68 0.72 3.09
C GLU A 29 6.12 0.54 3.57
N ILE A 30 6.82 -0.42 3.00
CA ILE A 30 8.23 -0.70 3.31
C ILE A 30 9.12 0.01 2.29
N GLY A 31 9.98 0.89 2.77
CA GLY A 31 10.90 1.67 1.95
C GLY A 31 10.91 3.16 2.29
N ASN A 32 11.80 3.89 1.62
CA ASN A 32 11.92 5.34 1.78
C ASN A 32 10.75 6.08 1.10
N GLY A 33 10.17 7.06 1.80
CA GLY A 33 9.06 7.87 1.32
C GLY A 33 7.71 7.40 1.84
N LYS A 34 6.63 8.08 1.43
CA LYS A 34 5.24 7.83 1.90
C LYS A 34 4.24 7.86 0.75
N VAL A 35 4.68 7.49 -0.45
CA VAL A 35 3.88 7.65 -1.67
C VAL A 35 2.71 6.68 -1.65
N LEU A 36 2.96 5.41 -1.37
CA LEU A 36 1.91 4.39 -1.37
C LEU A 36 0.93 4.62 -0.22
N THR A 37 1.42 5.01 0.96
CA THR A 37 0.63 5.45 2.11
C THR A 37 -0.32 6.59 1.70
N GLY A 38 0.20 7.60 1.01
CA GLY A 38 -0.61 8.72 0.52
C GLY A 38 -1.65 8.31 -0.52
N LEU A 39 -1.28 7.43 -1.46
CA LEU A 39 -2.21 6.91 -2.46
C LEU A 39 -3.33 6.08 -1.82
N ILE A 40 -3.01 5.21 -0.85
CA ILE A 40 -4.00 4.40 -0.13
C ILE A 40 -4.98 5.31 0.62
N LYS A 41 -4.49 6.33 1.33
CA LYS A 41 -5.36 7.30 2.04
C LYS A 41 -6.30 8.07 1.11
N LYS A 42 -5.89 8.36 -0.13
CA LYS A 42 -6.77 8.97 -1.14
C LYS A 42 -7.87 8.01 -1.61
N ILE A 43 -7.60 6.72 -1.64
CA ILE A 43 -8.56 5.68 -2.06
C ILE A 43 -9.55 5.39 -0.95
N ASN A 44 -9.07 5.25 0.29
CA ASN A 44 -9.87 5.07 1.48
C ASN A 44 -9.14 5.67 2.71
N PRO A 45 -9.66 6.72 3.34
CA PRO A 45 -9.03 7.34 4.51
C PRO A 45 -9.24 6.57 5.82
N ASP A 46 -10.16 5.60 5.86
CA ASP A 46 -10.55 4.88 7.09
C ASP A 46 -9.60 3.72 7.43
N VAL A 47 -8.75 3.32 6.49
CA VAL A 47 -7.76 2.25 6.71
C VAL A 47 -6.50 2.77 7.37
N LYS A 48 -5.87 1.93 8.20
CA LYS A 48 -4.61 2.25 8.85
C LYS A 48 -3.46 2.09 7.86
N THR A 49 -2.54 3.03 7.87
CA THR A 49 -1.36 3.00 6.99
C THR A 49 -0.12 3.35 7.79
N PHE A 50 0.93 2.56 7.62
CA PHE A 50 2.22 2.71 8.29
C PHE A 50 3.32 2.79 7.24
N ASN A 51 4.37 3.57 7.50
CA ASN A 51 5.56 3.60 6.67
C ASN A 51 6.76 3.12 7.49
N ILE A 52 7.49 2.16 6.96
CA ILE A 52 8.65 1.52 7.57
C ILE A 52 9.86 1.82 6.69
N SER A 53 10.68 2.76 7.13
CA SER A 53 11.85 3.22 6.37
C SER A 53 13.18 2.77 6.99
N ASN A 54 13.17 2.44 8.27
CA ASN A 54 14.33 1.99 9.05
C ASN A 54 13.89 0.99 10.13
N PHE A 55 14.86 0.45 10.88
CA PHE A 55 14.60 -0.55 11.90
C PHE A 55 13.83 0.04 13.10
N GLU A 56 14.07 1.31 13.42
CA GLU A 56 13.40 2.03 14.50
C GLU A 56 11.90 2.21 14.24
N ASP A 57 11.48 2.26 12.98
CA ASP A 57 10.06 2.35 12.61
C ASP A 57 9.29 1.07 12.91
N ILE A 58 9.95 -0.09 12.93
CA ILE A 58 9.34 -1.38 13.28
C ILE A 58 8.89 -1.38 14.75
N GLN A 59 9.61 -0.69 15.63
CA GLN A 59 9.28 -0.61 17.05
C GLN A 59 8.03 0.25 17.33
N LYS A 60 7.55 1.02 16.34
CA LYS A 60 6.39 1.91 16.46
C LYS A 60 5.08 1.25 16.03
N ILE A 61 5.13 0.01 15.55
CA ILE A 61 3.99 -0.79 15.07
C ILE A 61 3.46 -1.65 16.21
#